data_AF-A0AAN8K383-F1
#
_entry.id   AF-A0AAN8K383-F1
#
_cell.length_a   1.000
_cell.length_b   1.000
_cell.length_c   1.000
_cell.angle_alpha   90.00
_cell.angle_beta   90.00
_cell.angle_gamma   90.00
#
_symmetry.space_group_name_H-M   'P 1'
#
loop_
_entity.id
_entity.type
_entity.pdbx_description
1 polymer ?
#
loop_
_entity_poly.entity_id
_entity_poly.type
_entity_poly.pdbx_seq_one_letter_code
_entity_poly.pdbx_strand_id
1 'polypeptide(L)'
;MYSIRYNLRQNQKCEEDHGMCSEFITSYVRDHIRLPVTHLTSVLFHTNNNPYKDNDLPVIIALVEPKHLEFNSTFLKILEDIGYEFYNRFMVVTLNVDMYPAWAGQFVPVGYTNTIQGNEESLLYVYPRLCIVNWNDHSHAAFYPSPHTDRTQFIFSKDAISKFLLDFLQQPNDYLIKTEHF
;
A
#
# COMPACT_ATOMS: atom_id res chain seq x y z
N MET A 1 -2.24 -2.10 19.49
CA MET A 1 -2.23 -0.68 19.91
C MET A 1 -0.86 -0.38 20.47
N TYR A 2 0.01 0.26 19.69
CA TYR A 2 1.16 1.00 20.24
C TYR A 2 1.12 2.39 19.63
N SER A 3 0.31 3.27 20.21
CA SER A 3 0.68 4.69 20.20
C SER A 3 1.92 4.74 21.07
N ILE A 4 3.10 4.82 20.46
CA ILE A 4 4.33 5.05 21.21
C ILE A 4 4.16 6.45 21.82
N ARG A 5 3.78 6.49 23.10
CA ARG A 5 3.76 7.74 23.84
C ARG A 5 5.21 8.17 23.99
N TYR A 6 5.61 9.16 23.21
CA TYR A 6 6.87 9.85 23.41
C TYR A 6 6.92 10.36 24.86
N ASN A 7 7.84 9.84 25.65
CA ASN A 7 7.95 10.19 27.07
C ASN A 7 8.70 11.51 27.23
N LEU A 8 8.06 12.61 26.83
CA LEU A 8 8.58 13.96 27.01
C LEU A 8 8.01 14.57 28.29
N ARG A 9 8.88 14.97 29.22
CA ARG A 9 8.46 15.77 30.37
C ARG A 9 8.13 17.19 29.90
N GLN A 10 7.16 17.81 30.55
CA GLN A 10 6.78 19.19 30.25
C GLN A 10 7.98 20.11 30.49
N ASN A 11 8.33 20.93 29.50
CA ASN A 11 9.48 21.85 29.49
C ASN A 11 10.88 21.21 29.51
N GLN A 12 11.02 19.92 29.18
CA GLN A 12 12.34 19.28 29.02
C GLN A 12 13.15 19.97 27.92
N LYS A 13 14.39 20.35 28.23
CA LYS A 13 15.38 20.79 27.24
C LYS A 13 16.29 19.64 26.84
N CYS A 14 16.71 19.58 25.58
CA CYS A 14 17.60 18.51 25.13
C CYS A 14 19.01 18.60 25.72
N GLU A 15 19.42 19.82 26.08
CA GLU A 15 20.68 20.11 26.75
C GLU A 15 20.75 19.51 28.17
N GLU A 16 19.60 19.14 28.75
CA GLU A 16 19.50 18.55 30.09
C GLU A 16 19.59 17.02 30.06
N ASP A 17 19.22 16.38 28.94
CA ASP A 17 19.31 14.93 28.75
C ASP A 17 19.41 14.58 27.25
N HIS A 18 20.66 14.44 26.79
CA HIS A 18 20.96 14.17 25.39
C HIS A 18 20.53 12.76 24.97
N GLY A 19 20.58 11.77 25.88
CA GLY A 19 20.25 10.39 25.59
C GLY A 19 18.76 10.24 25.31
N MET A 20 17.92 10.76 26.21
CA MET A 20 16.47 10.74 26.05
C MET A 20 16.01 11.56 24.85
N CYS A 21 16.60 12.74 24.59
CA CYS A 21 16.29 13.48 23.37
C CYS A 21 16.69 12.74 22.10
N SER A 22 17.83 12.06 22.08
CA SER A 22 18.24 11.24 20.93
C SER A 22 17.26 10.08 20.69
N GLU A 23 16.82 9.39 21.74
CA GLU A 23 15.81 8.33 21.65
C GLU A 23 14.45 8.86 21.17
N PHE A 24 14.04 10.02 21.67
CA PHE A 24 12.81 10.69 21.22
C PHE A 24 12.88 11.04 19.74
N ILE A 25 13.92 11.76 19.30
CA ILE A 25 14.08 12.17 17.90
C ILE A 25 14.14 10.94 17.00
N THR A 26 14.88 9.91 17.40
CA THR A 26 15.00 8.67 16.63
C THR A 26 13.64 7.98 16.49
N SER A 27 12.88 7.87 17.58
CA SER A 27 11.54 7.28 17.57
C SER A 27 10.57 8.10 16.74
N TYR A 28 10.56 9.43 16.92
CA TYR A 28 9.70 10.34 16.16
C TYR A 28 10.01 10.26 14.66
N VAL A 29 11.29 10.31 14.27
CA VAL A 29 11.70 10.17 12.89
C VAL A 29 11.29 8.81 12.36
N ARG A 30 11.52 7.70 13.07
CA ARG A 30 11.08 6.36 12.63
C ARG A 30 9.58 6.29 12.38
N ASP A 31 8.78 6.89 13.25
CA ASP A 31 7.32 6.86 13.13
C ASP A 31 6.81 7.76 11.98
N HIS A 32 7.58 8.77 11.56
CA HIS A 32 7.15 9.80 10.60
C HIS A 32 8.02 9.89 9.33
N ILE A 33 9.00 8.99 9.15
CA ILE A 33 9.90 8.99 7.98
C ILE A 33 9.16 8.67 6.69
N ARG A 34 7.99 8.02 6.80
CA ARG A 34 7.21 7.55 5.67
C ARG A 34 6.30 8.65 5.14
N LEU A 35 6.33 8.88 3.83
CA LEU A 35 5.31 9.67 3.16
C LEU A 35 3.95 8.92 3.19
N PRO A 36 2.82 9.62 3.31
CA PRO A 36 1.49 9.00 3.26
C PRO A 36 1.30 8.09 2.05
N VAL A 37 1.84 8.49 0.90
CA VAL A 37 1.94 7.70 -0.32
C VAL A 37 3.39 7.76 -0.82
N THR A 38 4.00 6.60 -1.07
CA THR A 38 5.38 6.50 -1.56
C THR A 38 5.41 5.92 -2.99
N HIS A 39 6.27 6.42 -3.87
CA HIS A 39 6.46 5.79 -5.17
C HIS A 39 7.39 4.58 -5.05
N LEU A 40 6.91 3.40 -5.41
CA LEU A 40 7.71 2.19 -5.41
C LEU A 40 8.58 2.15 -6.66
N THR A 41 9.88 2.02 -6.45
CA THR A 41 10.85 1.67 -7.49
C THR A 41 11.35 0.26 -7.24
N SER A 42 11.84 -0.42 -8.28
CA SER A 42 12.46 -1.74 -8.14
C SER A 42 13.54 -1.77 -7.06
N VAL A 43 14.31 -0.68 -6.91
CA VAL A 43 15.38 -0.54 -5.90
C VAL A 43 14.83 -0.51 -4.47
N LEU A 44 13.70 0.17 -4.22
CA LEU A 44 13.11 0.26 -2.89
C LEU A 44 12.52 -1.08 -2.40
N PHE A 45 12.07 -1.93 -3.31
CA PHE A 45 11.45 -3.21 -2.95
C PHE A 45 12.48 -4.29 -2.57
N HIS A 46 13.67 -4.28 -3.17
CA HIS A 46 14.70 -5.31 -2.94
C HIS A 46 15.80 -4.91 -1.95
N THR A 47 15.79 -3.69 -1.43
CA THR A 47 16.82 -3.25 -0.49
C THR A 47 16.48 -3.70 0.93
N ASN A 48 17.36 -4.50 1.52
CA ASN A 48 17.29 -4.86 2.95
C ASN A 48 17.37 -3.64 3.88
N ASN A 49 17.82 -2.50 3.36
CA ASN A 49 17.86 -1.20 4.04
C ASN A 49 16.60 -0.36 3.79
N ASN A 50 15.50 -0.97 3.33
CA ASN A 50 14.25 -0.25 3.20
C ASN A 50 13.82 0.24 4.61
N PRO A 51 13.74 1.56 4.84
CA PRO A 51 13.43 2.12 6.15
C PRO A 51 12.02 1.75 6.64
N TYR A 52 11.20 1.15 5.79
CA TYR A 52 9.84 0.73 6.08
C TYR A 52 9.72 -0.76 6.44
N LYS A 53 10.81 -1.54 6.33
CA LYS A 53 10.83 -3.00 6.58
C LYS A 53 10.42 -3.37 8.02
N ASP A 54 10.72 -2.51 8.98
CA ASP A 54 10.49 -2.78 10.41
C ASP A 54 9.05 -2.54 10.87
N ASN A 55 8.17 -2.04 10.00
CA ASN A 55 6.83 -1.61 10.40
C ASN A 55 5.78 -2.73 10.44
N ASP A 56 6.06 -3.94 9.94
CA ASP A 56 5.11 -5.09 9.86
C ASP A 56 3.71 -4.77 9.30
N LEU A 57 3.55 -3.59 8.68
CA LEU A 57 2.28 -3.12 8.15
C LEU A 57 2.03 -3.76 6.78
N PRO A 58 0.78 -4.18 6.49
CA PRO A 58 0.40 -4.57 5.14
C PRO A 58 0.61 -3.40 4.16
N VAL A 59 1.00 -3.72 2.94
CA VAL A 59 1.34 -2.77 1.88
C VAL A 59 0.22 -2.72 0.86
N ILE A 60 -0.39 -1.55 0.70
CA ILE A 60 -1.26 -1.21 -0.40
C ILE A 60 -0.39 -0.82 -1.58
N ILE A 61 -0.36 -1.63 -2.63
CA ILE A 61 0.29 -1.36 -3.90
C ILE A 61 -0.78 -0.88 -4.88
N ALA A 62 -0.74 0.40 -5.23
CA ALA A 62 -1.54 0.99 -6.28
C ALA A 62 -0.85 0.82 -7.64
N LEU A 63 -1.37 -0.07 -8.48
CA LEU A 63 -0.90 -0.28 -9.85
C LEU A 63 -1.60 0.70 -10.77
N VAL A 64 -0.82 1.57 -11.40
CA VAL A 64 -1.34 2.75 -12.09
C VAL A 64 -0.55 3.11 -13.34
N GLU A 65 -1.27 3.65 -14.33
CA GLU A 65 -0.65 4.30 -15.50
C GLU A 65 -0.11 5.70 -15.12
N PRO A 66 0.92 6.22 -15.83
CA PRO A 66 1.55 7.51 -15.53
C PRO A 66 0.57 8.69 -15.44
N LYS A 67 -0.46 8.71 -16.29
CA LYS A 67 -1.49 9.78 -16.32
C LYS A 67 -2.24 9.92 -14.98
N HIS A 68 -2.35 8.82 -14.23
CA HIS A 68 -3.00 8.81 -12.91
C HIS A 68 -2.06 9.19 -11.77
N LEU A 69 -0.77 9.43 -12.05
CA LEU A 69 0.23 9.92 -11.08
C LEU A 69 0.53 11.40 -11.23
N GLU A 70 -0.13 12.09 -12.16
CA GLU A 70 0.00 13.54 -12.29
C GLU A 70 -0.49 14.24 -11.02
N PHE A 71 0.20 15.32 -10.64
CA PHE A 71 0.03 16.06 -9.38
C PHE A 71 -1.42 16.45 -9.06
N ASN A 72 -2.26 16.65 -10.08
CA ASN A 72 -3.65 17.06 -9.91
C ASN A 72 -4.69 15.98 -10.24
N SER A 73 -4.25 14.76 -10.52
CA SER A 73 -5.17 13.67 -10.84
C SER A 73 -6.10 13.38 -9.65
N THR A 74 -7.38 13.15 -9.95
CA THR A 74 -8.36 12.78 -8.92
C THR A 74 -7.96 11.51 -8.20
N PHE A 75 -7.34 10.56 -8.92
CA PHE A 75 -6.83 9.33 -8.35
C PHE A 75 -5.79 9.58 -7.25
N LEU A 76 -4.77 10.37 -7.53
CA LEU A 76 -3.69 10.61 -6.57
C LEU A 76 -4.21 11.30 -5.30
N LYS A 77 -5.11 12.27 -5.45
CA LYS A 77 -5.76 12.94 -4.30
C LYS A 77 -6.54 11.96 -3.42
N ILE A 78 -7.30 11.04 -4.02
CA ILE A 78 -8.00 9.99 -3.28
C ILE A 78 -6.99 9.10 -2.55
N LEU A 79 -5.90 8.72 -3.21
CA LEU A 79 -4.90 7.84 -2.62
C LEU A 79 -4.12 8.52 -1.49
N GLU A 80 -3.84 9.81 -1.59
CA GLU A 80 -3.25 10.62 -0.51
C GLU A 80 -4.16 10.70 0.71
N ASP A 81 -5.44 10.98 0.49
CA ASP A 81 -6.47 10.96 1.53
C ASP A 81 -6.51 9.62 2.27
N ILE A 82 -6.49 8.51 1.52
CA ILE A 82 -6.41 7.16 2.07
C ILE A 82 -5.09 6.95 2.84
N GLY A 83 -3.97 7.42 2.29
CA GLY A 83 -2.66 7.33 2.92
C GLY A 83 -2.60 8.05 4.27
N TYR A 84 -3.26 9.19 4.40
CA TYR A 84 -3.40 9.90 5.68
C TYR A 84 -4.35 9.18 6.63
N GLU A 85 -5.55 8.79 6.17
CA GLU A 85 -6.57 8.14 7.00
C GLU A 85 -6.11 6.79 7.56
N PHE A 86 -5.31 6.06 6.80
CA PHE A 86 -4.83 4.72 7.14
C PHE A 86 -3.34 4.66 7.46
N TYR A 87 -2.71 5.80 7.76
CA TYR A 87 -1.27 5.93 7.94
C TYR A 87 -0.69 4.88 8.90
N ASN A 88 -1.32 4.68 10.06
CA ASN A 88 -0.85 3.73 11.08
C ASN A 88 -1.30 2.28 10.86
N ARG A 89 -1.96 1.97 9.73
CA ARG A 89 -2.58 0.66 9.47
C ARG A 89 -2.08 0.00 8.20
N PHE A 90 -1.66 0.79 7.22
CA PHE A 90 -1.13 0.31 5.95
C PHE A 90 0.06 1.16 5.52
N MET A 91 0.93 0.59 4.68
CA MET A 91 1.87 1.37 3.86
C MET A 91 1.25 1.57 2.48
N VAL A 92 1.16 2.80 2.00
CA VAL A 92 0.61 3.06 0.66
C VAL A 92 1.74 3.34 -0.32
N VAL A 93 1.83 2.54 -1.36
CA VAL A 93 2.79 2.71 -2.43
C VAL A 93 2.12 2.73 -3.80
N THR A 94 2.74 3.40 -4.76
CA THR A 94 2.33 3.38 -6.17
C THR A 94 3.36 2.65 -7.02
N LEU A 95 2.90 1.87 -7.99
CA LEU A 95 3.72 1.18 -8.99
C LEU A 95 3.26 1.64 -10.38
N ASN A 96 4.18 2.23 -11.14
CA ASN A 96 3.94 2.59 -12.53
C ASN A 96 4.00 1.33 -13.41
N VAL A 97 2.87 0.98 -14.01
CA VAL A 97 2.69 -0.26 -14.79
C VAL A 97 3.41 -0.23 -16.14
N ASP A 98 3.62 0.96 -16.72
CA ASP A 98 4.35 1.11 -17.98
C ASP A 98 5.85 0.90 -17.76
N MET A 99 6.36 1.30 -16.59
CA MET A 99 7.75 1.10 -16.22
C MET A 99 8.04 -0.31 -15.70
N TYR A 100 7.08 -0.95 -15.03
CA TYR A 100 7.24 -2.27 -14.41
C TYR A 100 6.13 -3.26 -14.81
N PRO A 101 5.93 -3.52 -16.12
CA PRO A 101 4.80 -4.32 -16.60
C PRO A 101 4.88 -5.79 -16.16
N ALA A 102 6.08 -6.35 -16.06
CA ALA A 102 6.28 -7.72 -15.60
C ALA A 102 5.83 -7.91 -14.14
N TRP A 103 6.11 -6.96 -13.26
CA TRP A 103 5.64 -6.99 -11.88
C TRP A 103 4.15 -6.75 -11.80
N ALA A 104 3.66 -5.73 -12.51
CA ALA A 104 2.24 -5.41 -12.52
C ALA A 104 1.39 -6.60 -13.00
N GLY A 105 1.90 -7.36 -13.97
CA GLY A 105 1.27 -8.54 -14.52
C GLY A 105 1.21 -9.74 -13.56
N GLN A 106 2.10 -9.80 -12.56
CA GLN A 106 2.18 -10.91 -11.59
C GLN A 106 1.22 -10.75 -10.41
N PHE A 107 0.79 -9.53 -10.10
CA PHE A 107 -0.21 -9.26 -9.06
C PHE A 107 -1.62 -9.63 -9.52
N VAL A 108 -1.87 -10.88 -9.88
CA VAL A 108 -3.19 -11.40 -10.24
C VAL A 108 -3.38 -12.78 -9.63
N PRO A 109 -4.62 -13.28 -9.42
CA PRO A 109 -4.85 -14.62 -8.91
C PRO A 109 -4.17 -15.70 -9.74
N VAL A 110 -3.74 -16.81 -9.11
CA VAL A 110 -3.20 -17.97 -9.83
C VAL A 110 -4.17 -18.45 -10.91
N GLY A 111 -3.64 -18.70 -12.11
CA GLY A 111 -4.41 -19.15 -13.27
C GLY A 111 -5.23 -18.05 -13.96
N TYR A 112 -5.21 -16.81 -13.46
CA TYR A 112 -5.95 -15.69 -14.04
C TYR A 112 -5.49 -15.39 -15.47
N THR A 113 -4.19 -15.50 -15.74
CA THR A 113 -3.63 -15.34 -17.09
C THR A 113 -4.23 -16.32 -18.11
N ASN A 114 -4.50 -17.56 -17.69
CA ASN A 114 -5.09 -18.59 -18.53
C ASN A 114 -6.58 -18.36 -18.79
N THR A 115 -7.30 -17.72 -17.86
CA THR A 115 -8.74 -17.43 -17.99
C THR A 115 -9.07 -16.33 -19.01
N ILE A 116 -8.12 -15.44 -19.32
CA ILE A 116 -8.35 -14.26 -20.17
C ILE A 116 -8.19 -14.56 -21.66
N GLN A 117 -7.73 -15.75 -22.03
CA GLN A 117 -7.56 -16.13 -23.45
C GLN A 117 -8.87 -16.19 -24.26
N GLY A 118 -10.03 -16.01 -23.62
CA GLY A 118 -11.33 -15.92 -24.29
C GLY A 118 -11.98 -14.54 -24.19
N ASN A 119 -11.56 -13.56 -25.00
CA ASN A 119 -12.26 -12.29 -25.33
C ASN A 119 -12.84 -11.39 -24.22
N GLU A 120 -12.71 -11.74 -22.95
CA GLU A 120 -13.15 -10.91 -21.83
C GLU A 120 -12.03 -9.96 -21.44
N GLU A 121 -12.29 -8.65 -21.55
CA GLU A 121 -11.33 -7.66 -21.07
C GLU A 121 -11.13 -7.85 -19.55
N SER A 122 -9.91 -8.18 -19.15
CA SER A 122 -9.52 -8.49 -17.78
C SER A 122 -9.55 -7.27 -16.86
N LEU A 123 -10.27 -7.32 -15.75
CA LEU A 123 -10.33 -6.22 -14.78
C LEU A 123 -9.00 -5.91 -14.11
N LEU A 124 -8.20 -6.94 -13.84
CA LEU A 124 -6.91 -6.76 -13.18
C LEU A 124 -5.79 -6.35 -14.17
N TYR A 125 -6.11 -6.20 -15.46
CA TYR A 125 -5.25 -5.50 -16.42
C TYR A 125 -5.78 -4.12 -16.81
N VAL A 126 -6.81 -3.63 -16.09
CA VAL A 126 -7.24 -2.24 -16.16
C VAL A 126 -6.76 -1.51 -14.92
N TYR A 127 -6.23 -0.31 -15.15
CA TYR A 127 -5.67 0.54 -14.14
C TYR A 127 -6.52 1.82 -14.00
N PRO A 128 -6.61 2.40 -12.79
CA PRO A 128 -5.89 2.02 -11.59
C PRO A 128 -6.53 0.86 -10.82
N ARG A 129 -5.72 0.04 -10.15
CA ARG A 129 -6.18 -0.99 -9.20
C ARG A 129 -5.27 -1.07 -7.98
N LEU A 130 -5.79 -1.60 -6.88
CA LEU A 130 -5.05 -1.76 -5.63
C LEU A 130 -4.84 -3.24 -5.33
N CYS A 131 -3.69 -3.56 -4.77
CA CYS A 131 -3.42 -4.85 -4.14
C CYS A 131 -2.96 -4.61 -2.71
N ILE A 132 -3.40 -5.43 -1.76
CA ILE A 132 -2.83 -5.46 -0.41
C ILE A 132 -1.99 -6.71 -0.30
N VAL A 133 -0.72 -6.56 0.08
CA VAL A 133 0.19 -7.67 0.37
C VAL A 133 0.75 -7.55 1.78
N ASN A 134 1.03 -8.68 2.41
CA ASN A 134 1.80 -8.67 3.65
C ASN A 134 3.28 -8.63 3.31
N TRP A 135 4.08 -7.87 4.06
CA TRP A 135 5.52 -7.74 3.80
C TRP A 135 6.27 -9.09 3.78
N ASN A 136 5.82 -10.03 4.62
CA ASN A 136 6.41 -11.36 4.75
C ASN A 136 5.72 -12.43 3.88
N ASP A 137 4.66 -12.06 3.15
CA ASP A 137 3.91 -12.95 2.28
C ASP A 137 3.41 -12.19 1.05
N HIS A 138 4.24 -12.19 0.01
CA HIS A 138 3.93 -11.62 -1.30
C HIS A 138 3.20 -12.63 -2.21
N SER A 139 3.08 -13.89 -1.77
CA SER A 139 2.41 -14.95 -2.53
C SER A 139 0.89 -14.89 -2.43
N HIS A 140 0.36 -14.05 -1.54
CA HIS A 140 -1.06 -13.75 -1.41
C HIS A 140 -1.31 -12.24 -1.47
N ALA A 141 -2.40 -11.87 -2.12
CA ALA A 141 -2.83 -10.49 -2.18
C ALA A 141 -4.35 -10.38 -2.10
N ALA A 142 -4.83 -9.30 -1.48
CA ALA A 142 -6.21 -8.86 -1.63
C ALA A 142 -6.31 -7.87 -2.79
N PHE A 143 -7.32 -7.99 -3.63
CA PHE A 143 -7.47 -7.19 -4.85
C PHE A 143 -8.65 -6.23 -4.76
N TYR A 144 -8.42 -5.01 -5.24
CA TYR A 144 -9.46 -4.03 -5.47
C TYR A 144 -9.33 -3.43 -6.89
N PRO A 145 -10.33 -3.60 -7.76
CA PRO A 145 -11.56 -4.35 -7.52
C PRO A 145 -11.30 -5.85 -7.30
N SER A 146 -12.29 -6.54 -6.72
CA SER A 146 -12.22 -8.00 -6.60
C SER A 146 -12.11 -8.63 -7.99
N PRO A 147 -11.39 -9.77 -8.15
CA PRO A 147 -11.28 -10.44 -9.44
C PRO A 147 -12.64 -10.89 -10.00
N HIS A 148 -13.65 -10.99 -9.13
CA HIS A 148 -15.02 -11.42 -9.46
C HIS A 148 -16.00 -10.25 -9.65
N THR A 149 -15.55 -9.01 -9.51
CA THR A 149 -16.39 -7.83 -9.73
C THR A 149 -16.72 -7.68 -11.22
N ASP A 150 -17.91 -7.19 -11.55
CA ASP A 150 -18.24 -6.79 -12.92
C ASP A 150 -17.64 -5.40 -13.21
N ARG A 151 -17.05 -5.20 -14.39
CA ARG A 151 -16.50 -3.91 -14.85
C ARG A 151 -17.48 -2.75 -14.71
N THR A 152 -18.75 -3.00 -14.98
CA THR A 152 -19.80 -1.98 -14.91
C THR A 152 -20.08 -1.52 -13.47
N GLN A 153 -19.65 -2.30 -12.48
CA GLN A 153 -19.81 -2.03 -11.05
C GLN A 153 -18.54 -1.49 -10.40
N PHE A 154 -17.43 -1.40 -11.14
CA PHE A 154 -16.19 -0.86 -10.62
C PHE A 154 -16.31 0.66 -10.41
N ILE A 155 -16.20 1.08 -9.15
CA ILE A 155 -16.22 2.48 -8.75
C ILE A 155 -14.94 2.75 -7.96
N PHE A 156 -14.07 3.59 -8.51
CA PHE A 156 -12.89 4.05 -7.78
C PHE A 156 -13.23 5.33 -7.00
N SER A 157 -13.60 5.18 -5.73
CA SER A 157 -13.90 6.29 -4.83
C SER A 157 -13.28 6.09 -3.45
N LYS A 158 -13.08 7.20 -2.71
CA LYS A 158 -12.54 7.15 -1.34
C LYS A 158 -13.37 6.21 -0.46
N ASP A 159 -14.69 6.35 -0.45
CA ASP A 159 -15.57 5.55 0.41
C ASP A 159 -15.49 4.05 0.10
N ALA A 160 -15.43 3.69 -1.19
CA ALA A 160 -15.36 2.30 -1.61
C ALA A 160 -13.99 1.67 -1.25
N ILE A 161 -12.91 2.44 -1.38
CA ILE A 161 -11.56 2.02 -0.98
C ILE A 161 -11.48 1.91 0.55
N SER A 162 -11.91 2.94 1.30
CA SER A 162 -11.92 2.90 2.77
C SER A 162 -12.71 1.71 3.29
N LYS A 163 -13.86 1.40 2.68
CA LYS A 163 -14.62 0.19 3.00
C LYS A 163 -13.82 -1.09 2.76
N PHE A 164 -13.23 -1.25 1.58
CA PHE A 164 -12.38 -2.39 1.27
C PHE A 164 -11.23 -2.57 2.28
N LEU A 165 -10.55 -1.47 2.65
CA LEU A 165 -9.46 -1.49 3.62
C LEU A 165 -9.94 -1.87 5.03
N LEU A 166 -11.08 -1.35 5.46
CA LEU A 166 -11.67 -1.68 6.76
C LEU A 166 -12.12 -3.14 6.82
N ASP A 167 -12.77 -3.64 5.76
CA ASP A 167 -13.21 -5.03 5.68
C ASP A 167 -11.98 -5.98 5.69
N PHE A 168 -10.91 -5.64 4.96
CA PHE A 168 -9.64 -6.37 5.02
C PHE A 168 -9.03 -6.40 6.43
N LEU A 169 -9.02 -5.28 7.16
CA LEU A 169 -8.50 -5.24 8.52
C LEU A 169 -9.30 -6.10 9.50
N GLN A 170 -10.60 -6.31 9.24
CA GLN A 170 -11.46 -7.16 10.07
C GLN A 170 -11.26 -8.64 9.78
N GLN A 171 -11.15 -9.01 8.51
CA GLN A 171 -11.12 -10.40 8.05
C GLN A 171 -10.08 -10.61 6.93
N PRO A 172 -8.77 -10.45 7.20
CA PRO A 172 -7.75 -10.44 6.14
C PRO A 172 -7.70 -11.74 5.35
N ASN A 173 -7.89 -12.88 6.02
CA ASN A 173 -7.83 -14.21 5.40
C ASN A 173 -8.92 -14.44 4.35
N ASP A 174 -10.05 -13.73 4.44
CA ASP A 174 -11.17 -13.88 3.50
C ASP A 174 -10.91 -13.13 2.18
N TYR A 175 -9.97 -12.20 2.19
CA TYR A 175 -9.62 -11.37 1.03
C TYR A 175 -8.31 -11.81 0.35
N LEU A 176 -7.44 -12.51 1.06
CA LEU A 176 -6.13 -12.94 0.54
C LEU A 176 -6.29 -14.10 -0.44
N ILE A 177 -5.89 -13.85 -1.69
CA ILE A 177 -5.91 -14.83 -2.77
C ILE A 177 -4.48 -15.08 -3.23
N LYS A 178 -4.15 -16.34 -3.51
CA LYS A 178 -2.83 -16.72 -4.02
C LYS A 178 -2.57 -16.05 -5.38
N THR A 179 -1.40 -15.42 -5.53
CA THR A 179 -0.98 -14.72 -6.74
C THR A 179 -0.18 -15.61 -7.69
N GLU A 180 -0.14 -15.28 -8.99
CA GLU A 180 0.56 -16.09 -10.01
C GLU A 180 2.02 -16.35 -9.64
N HIS A 181 2.76 -15.35 -9.16
CA HIS A 181 4.13 -15.55 -8.67
C HIS A 181 4.60 -14.38 -7.78
N PHE A 182 4.93 -14.71 -6.53
CA PHE A 182 5.98 -14.08 -5.72
C PHE A 182 6.47 -15.05 -4.64
#